data_AF-A0A1F3C2P7-F1
#
_entry.id   AF-A0A1F3C2P7-F1
#
_cell.length_a   1.000
_cell.length_b   1.000
_cell.length_c   1.000
_cell.angle_alpha   90.00
_cell.angle_beta   90.00
_cell.angle_gamma   90.00
#
_symmetry.space_group_name_H-M   'P 1'
#
loop_
_entity.id
_entity.type
_entity.pdbx_description
1 polymer ?
#
loop_
_entity_poly.entity_id
_entity_poly.type
_entity_poly.pdbx_seq_one_letter_code
_entity_poly.pdbx_strand_id
1 'polypeptide(L)'
;MGGLRTLLVRDHERLEALFAQLLDGFREGDRDELRELWTRFDAGLLAHLAAEERYLMPLFERVQPGEAAALLAEHATFRRTLEELGVGVDLHTVKLNVAQAFVDLLRAHAQREDRLLYRWAEREVGEPGQEAMARELTEDADQSTGTS
;
A
#
# COMPACT_ATOMS: atom_id res chain seq x y z
N MET A 1 11.04 -12.46 16.68
CA MET A 1 9.79 -11.74 16.40
C MET A 1 10.16 -10.33 15.98
N GLY A 2 9.79 -9.91 14.77
CA GLY A 2 10.06 -8.54 14.30
C GLY A 2 9.01 -7.58 14.84
N GLY A 3 9.39 -6.34 15.15
CA GLY A 3 8.46 -5.31 15.64
C GLY A 3 7.56 -4.74 14.54
N LEU A 4 6.57 -3.93 14.93
CA LEU A 4 5.59 -3.28 14.04
C LEU A 4 6.22 -2.63 12.79
N ARG A 5 7.32 -1.90 12.94
CA ARG A 5 8.02 -1.27 11.82
C ARG A 5 8.51 -2.31 10.80
N THR A 6 9.01 -3.46 11.26
CA THR A 6 9.46 -4.53 10.37
C THR A 6 8.31 -5.15 9.59
N LEU A 7 7.13 -5.27 10.20
CA LEU A 7 5.93 -5.76 9.54
C LEU A 7 5.51 -4.80 8.40
N LEU A 8 5.39 -3.51 8.68
CA LEU A 8 4.94 -2.52 7.71
C LEU A 8 5.92 -2.36 6.54
N VAL A 9 7.23 -2.32 6.83
CA VAL A 9 8.27 -2.30 5.79
C VAL A 9 8.20 -3.54 4.90
N ARG A 10 7.95 -4.73 5.46
CA ARG A 10 7.78 -5.95 4.66
C ARG A 10 6.55 -5.91 3.78
N ASP A 11 5.47 -5.29 4.26
CA ASP A 11 4.26 -5.14 3.45
C ASP A 11 4.49 -4.17 2.29
N HIS A 12 5.23 -3.07 2.50
CA HIS A 12 5.71 -2.22 1.40
C HIS A 12 6.61 -2.97 0.41
N GLU A 13 7.55 -3.79 0.89
CA GLU A 13 8.39 -4.62 0.02
C GLU A 13 7.55 -5.60 -0.82
N ARG A 14 6.47 -6.14 -0.26
CA ARG A 14 5.50 -6.99 -0.98
C ARG A 14 4.76 -6.20 -2.07
N LEU A 15 4.25 -5.01 -1.74
CA LEU A 15 3.55 -4.14 -2.70
C LEU A 15 4.49 -3.66 -3.82
N GLU A 16 5.73 -3.34 -3.50
CA GLU A 16 6.79 -2.99 -4.46
C GLU A 16 7.06 -4.14 -5.44
N ALA A 17 7.12 -5.38 -4.95
CA ALA A 17 7.30 -6.56 -5.80
C ALA A 17 6.12 -6.78 -6.77
N LEU A 18 4.89 -6.49 -6.34
CA LEU A 18 3.70 -6.54 -7.21
C LEU A 18 3.75 -5.48 -8.30
N PHE A 19 4.18 -4.25 -7.97
CA PHE A 19 4.31 -3.21 -8.98
C PHE A 19 5.42 -3.44 -9.98
N ALA A 20 6.55 -4.02 -9.55
CA ALA A 20 7.61 -4.40 -10.49
C ALA A 20 7.05 -5.36 -11.56
N GLN A 21 6.26 -6.36 -11.15
CA GLN A 21 5.58 -7.28 -12.06
C GLN A 21 4.55 -6.55 -12.94
N LEU A 22 3.75 -5.63 -12.40
CA LEU A 22 2.83 -4.81 -13.19
C LEU A 22 3.54 -4.01 -14.29
N LEU A 23 4.66 -3.36 -13.94
CA LEU A 23 5.43 -2.55 -14.90
C LEU A 23 6.04 -3.40 -16.01
N ASP A 24 6.44 -4.63 -15.72
CA ASP A 24 6.89 -5.60 -16.72
C ASP A 24 5.71 -6.08 -17.58
N GLY A 25 4.56 -6.40 -16.99
CA GLY A 25 3.33 -6.73 -17.71
C GLY A 25 2.88 -5.62 -18.67
N PHE A 26 2.99 -4.34 -18.27
CA PHE A 26 2.74 -3.20 -19.15
C PHE A 26 3.71 -3.11 -20.35
N ARG A 27 4.94 -3.66 -20.23
CA ARG A 27 5.93 -3.70 -21.33
C ARG A 27 5.66 -4.86 -22.27
N GLU A 28 5.32 -6.02 -21.72
CA GLU A 28 5.13 -7.26 -22.47
C GLU A 28 3.76 -7.32 -23.16
N GLY A 29 2.76 -6.66 -22.57
CA GLY A 29 1.42 -6.52 -23.14
C GLY A 29 0.49 -7.70 -22.89
N ASP A 30 0.82 -8.59 -21.93
CA ASP A 30 -0.12 -9.61 -21.46
C ASP A 30 -1.24 -8.95 -20.65
N ARG A 31 -2.46 -9.07 -21.15
CA ARG A 31 -3.63 -8.34 -20.65
C ARG A 31 -4.30 -9.03 -19.49
N ASP A 32 -4.29 -10.36 -19.47
CA ASP A 32 -4.98 -11.13 -18.45
C ASP A 32 -4.11 -11.21 -17.21
N GLU A 33 -2.80 -11.42 -17.38
CA GLU A 33 -1.82 -11.35 -16.29
C GLU A 33 -1.80 -9.94 -15.67
N LEU A 34 -1.83 -8.88 -16.48
CA LEU A 34 -1.87 -7.50 -15.98
C LEU A 34 -3.13 -7.21 -15.15
N ARG A 35 -4.30 -7.72 -15.54
CA ARG A 35 -5.54 -7.56 -14.77
C ARG A 35 -5.47 -8.29 -13.43
N GLU A 36 -4.94 -9.53 -13.42
CA GLU A 36 -4.78 -10.29 -12.18
C GLU A 36 -3.80 -9.60 -11.22
N LEU A 37 -2.63 -9.22 -11.72
CA LEU A 37 -1.64 -8.47 -10.97
C LEU A 37 -2.21 -7.15 -10.42
N TRP A 38 -3.03 -6.46 -11.23
CA TRP A 38 -3.66 -5.20 -10.81
C TRP A 38 -4.63 -5.42 -9.66
N THR A 39 -5.52 -6.40 -9.77
CA THR A 39 -6.48 -6.74 -8.69
C THR A 39 -5.77 -7.07 -7.38
N ARG A 40 -4.70 -7.86 -7.44
CA ARG A 40 -3.91 -8.23 -6.25
C ARG A 40 -3.23 -7.03 -5.62
N PHE A 41 -2.67 -6.17 -6.47
CA PHE A 41 -2.02 -4.95 -6.02
C PHE A 41 -3.01 -3.94 -5.41
N ASP A 42 -4.13 -3.68 -6.09
CA ASP A 42 -5.18 -2.76 -5.64
C ASP A 42 -5.73 -3.18 -4.28
N ALA A 43 -6.16 -4.44 -4.14
CA ALA A 43 -6.62 -5.00 -2.88
C ALA A 43 -5.56 -4.87 -1.77
N GLY A 44 -4.31 -5.22 -2.08
CA GLY A 44 -3.20 -5.15 -1.14
C GLY A 44 -2.89 -3.72 -0.66
N LEU A 45 -2.90 -2.73 -1.56
CA LEU A 45 -2.65 -1.35 -1.19
C LEU A 45 -3.81 -0.78 -0.38
N LEU A 46 -5.06 -1.06 -0.76
CA LEU A 46 -6.23 -0.59 -0.01
C LEU A 46 -6.26 -1.13 1.42
N ALA A 47 -5.94 -2.41 1.59
CA ALA A 47 -5.77 -3.05 2.90
C ALA A 47 -4.69 -2.37 3.74
N HIS A 48 -3.53 -2.10 3.14
CA HIS A 48 -2.41 -1.42 3.78
C HIS A 48 -2.84 -0.05 4.33
N LEU A 49 -3.39 0.80 3.47
CA LEU A 49 -3.83 2.15 3.85
C LEU A 49 -4.92 2.10 4.93
N ALA A 50 -5.85 1.15 4.82
CA ALA A 50 -6.91 0.98 5.82
C ALA A 50 -6.36 0.58 7.20
N ALA A 51 -5.37 -0.32 7.25
CA ALA A 51 -4.73 -0.73 8.48
C ALA A 51 -4.01 0.45 9.16
N GLU A 52 -3.26 1.26 8.41
CA GLU A 52 -2.58 2.44 8.97
C GLU A 52 -3.57 3.48 9.47
N GLU A 53 -4.63 3.76 8.70
CA GLU A 53 -5.69 4.69 9.06
C GLU A 53 -6.47 4.25 10.29
N ARG A 54 -6.65 2.94 10.47
CA ARG A 54 -7.38 2.38 11.60
C ARG A 54 -6.57 2.36 12.87
N TYR A 55 -5.30 1.99 12.79
CA TYR A 55 -4.49 1.65 13.96
C TYR A 55 -3.44 2.71 14.31
N LEU A 56 -2.90 3.43 13.32
CA LEU A 56 -1.81 4.39 13.52
C LEU A 56 -2.31 5.84 13.51
N MET A 57 -3.11 6.22 12.52
CA MET A 57 -3.54 7.61 12.33
C MET A 57 -4.23 8.22 13.57
N PRO A 58 -5.16 7.54 14.28
CA PRO A 58 -5.86 8.14 15.42
C PRO A 58 -4.93 8.43 16.61
N LEU A 59 -3.83 7.69 16.71
CA LEU A 59 -2.80 7.90 17.73
C LEU A 59 -1.80 8.97 17.27
N PHE A 60 -1.41 8.93 16.00
CA PHE A 60 -0.44 9.85 15.40
C PHE A 60 -0.98 11.28 15.31
N GLU A 61 -2.26 11.44 14.99
CA GLU A 61 -2.94 12.75 14.93
C GLU A 61 -2.86 13.51 16.26
N ARG A 62 -2.86 12.81 17.40
CA ARG A 62 -2.77 13.42 18.73
C ARG A 62 -1.42 14.10 18.99
N VAL A 63 -0.37 13.64 18.31
CA VAL A 63 1.00 14.13 18.51
C VAL A 63 1.49 14.97 17.33
N GLN A 64 1.06 14.66 16.11
CA GLN A 64 1.48 15.29 14.86
C GLN A 64 0.29 15.51 13.91
N PRO A 65 -0.68 16.37 14.28
CA PRO A 65 -1.93 16.50 13.53
C PRO A 65 -1.74 16.96 12.08
N GLY A 66 -0.77 17.84 11.83
CA GLY A 66 -0.46 18.32 10.48
C GLY A 66 0.13 17.22 9.57
N GLU A 67 1.01 16.38 10.11
CA GLU A 67 1.59 15.25 9.36
C GLU A 67 0.55 14.14 9.15
N ALA A 68 -0.27 13.84 10.15
CA ALA A 68 -1.38 12.89 10.01
C ALA A 68 -2.36 13.31 8.91
N ALA A 69 -2.77 14.60 8.90
CA ALA A 69 -3.64 15.13 7.86
C ALA A 69 -2.99 15.07 6.46
N ALA A 70 -1.67 15.30 6.36
CA ALA A 70 -0.95 15.20 5.10
C ALA A 70 -0.90 13.76 4.57
N LEU A 71 -0.60 12.77 5.43
CA LEU A 71 -0.61 11.35 5.06
C LEU A 71 -2.01 10.90 4.62
N LEU A 72 -3.05 11.26 5.36
CA LEU A 72 -4.44 10.97 4.98
C LEU A 72 -4.82 11.58 3.62
N ALA A 73 -4.34 12.78 3.31
CA ALA A 73 -4.57 13.41 2.00
C ALA A 73 -3.83 12.69 0.87
N GLU A 74 -2.62 12.16 1.13
CA GLU A 74 -1.90 11.28 0.21
C GLU A 74 -2.69 9.99 -0.03
N HIS A 75 -3.16 9.32 1.03
CA HIS A 75 -3.96 8.09 0.93
C HIS A 75 -5.23 8.30 0.10
N ALA A 76 -5.95 9.40 0.36
CA ALA A 76 -7.14 9.75 -0.42
C ALA A 76 -6.81 9.99 -1.90
N THR A 77 -5.62 10.51 -2.20
CA THR A 77 -5.14 10.69 -3.57
C THR A 77 -4.82 9.35 -4.22
N PHE A 78 -4.14 8.45 -3.51
CA PHE A 78 -3.85 7.11 -4.02
C PHE A 78 -5.10 6.31 -4.34
N ARG A 79 -6.13 6.35 -3.49
CA ARG A 79 -7.41 5.68 -3.77
C ARG A 79 -8.07 6.17 -5.06
N ARG A 80 -8.12 7.49 -5.27
CA ARG A 80 -8.66 8.04 -6.53
C ARG A 80 -7.82 7.63 -7.75
N THR A 81 -6.50 7.66 -7.63
CA THR A 81 -5.61 7.25 -8.72
C THR A 81 -5.71 5.74 -9.00
N LEU A 82 -5.88 4.89 -7.98
CA LEU A 82 -6.16 3.47 -8.14
C LEU A 82 -7.44 3.23 -8.93
N GLU A 83 -8.53 3.91 -8.58
CA GLU A 83 -9.80 3.80 -9.32
C GLU A 83 -9.63 4.18 -10.80
N GLU A 84 -8.98 5.30 -11.08
CA GLU A 84 -8.72 5.78 -12.44
C GLU A 84 -7.84 4.80 -13.25
N LEU A 85 -6.76 4.32 -12.63
CA LEU A 85 -5.84 3.39 -13.28
C LEU A 85 -6.47 2.01 -13.47
N GLY A 86 -7.30 1.53 -12.54
CA GLY A 86 -8.00 0.26 -12.66
C GLY A 86 -8.93 0.22 -13.87
N VAL A 87 -9.74 1.27 -14.04
CA VAL A 87 -10.56 1.45 -15.26
C VAL A 87 -9.67 1.47 -16.51
N GLY A 88 -8.53 2.16 -16.43
CA GLY A 88 -7.59 2.21 -17.55
C GLY A 88 -6.92 0.86 -17.86
N VAL A 89 -6.65 0.01 -16.86
CA VAL A 89 -6.09 -1.34 -17.01
C VAL A 89 -7.11 -2.23 -17.71
N ASP A 90 -8.37 -2.20 -17.27
CA ASP A 90 -9.47 -2.95 -17.90
C ASP A 90 -9.68 -2.57 -19.36
N LEU A 91 -9.57 -1.27 -19.66
CA LEU A 91 -9.69 -0.74 -21.02
C LEU A 91 -8.39 -0.82 -21.83
N HIS A 92 -7.28 -1.26 -21.22
CA HIS A 92 -5.95 -1.30 -21.84
C HIS A 92 -5.47 0.06 -22.37
N THR A 93 -5.76 1.14 -21.64
CA THR A 93 -5.42 2.52 -22.01
C THR A 93 -4.34 3.15 -21.13
N VAL A 94 -3.97 2.52 -20.01
CA VAL A 94 -2.87 2.99 -19.15
C VAL A 94 -1.56 2.90 -19.91
N LYS A 95 -0.82 4.02 -19.90
CA LYS A 95 0.52 4.08 -20.45
C LYS A 95 1.54 3.75 -19.36
N LEU A 96 2.61 3.06 -19.73
CA LEU A 96 3.70 2.69 -18.82
C LEU A 96 4.24 3.89 -18.01
N ASN A 97 4.38 5.07 -18.62
CA ASN A 97 4.89 6.25 -17.92
C ASN A 97 3.92 6.77 -16.84
N VAL A 98 2.62 6.56 -17.01
CA VAL A 98 1.60 6.92 -16.00
C VAL A 98 1.68 5.95 -14.84
N ALA A 99 1.76 4.64 -15.11
CA ALA A 99 1.96 3.62 -14.08
C ALA A 99 3.26 3.87 -13.30
N GLN A 100 4.36 4.16 -13.99
CA GLN A 100 5.65 4.45 -13.35
C GLN A 100 5.58 5.68 -12.43
N ALA A 101 4.93 6.76 -12.86
CA ALA A 101 4.77 7.95 -12.04
C ALA A 101 3.98 7.67 -10.75
N PHE A 102 2.93 6.84 -10.83
CA PHE A 102 2.18 6.43 -9.65
C PHE A 102 3.01 5.59 -8.69
N VAL A 103 3.79 4.64 -9.20
CA VAL A 103 4.74 3.84 -8.40
C VAL A 103 5.75 4.72 -7.68
N ASP A 104 6.30 5.72 -8.35
CA ASP A 104 7.28 6.61 -7.74
C ASP A 104 6.68 7.46 -6.60
N LEU A 105 5.40 7.82 -6.69
CA LEU A 105 4.67 8.48 -5.60
C LEU A 105 4.52 7.55 -4.38
N LEU A 106 4.16 6.28 -4.60
CA LEU A 106 4.01 5.31 -3.52
C LEU A 106 5.34 4.98 -2.84
N ARG A 107 6.44 4.90 -3.60
CA ARG A 107 7.79 4.74 -3.03
C ARG A 107 8.20 5.94 -2.16
N ALA A 108 7.88 7.16 -2.61
CA ALA A 108 8.16 8.36 -1.84
C ALA A 108 7.34 8.39 -0.54
N HIS A 109 6.08 7.99 -0.62
CA HIS A 109 5.20 7.84 0.54
C HIS A 109 5.71 6.81 1.53
N ALA A 110 6.04 5.60 1.07
CA ALA A 110 6.62 4.53 1.90
C ALA A 110 7.86 4.99 2.69
N GLN A 111 8.76 5.72 2.03
CA GLN A 111 9.94 6.29 2.69
C GLN A 111 9.58 7.36 3.72
N ARG A 112 8.53 8.15 3.48
CA ARG A 112 8.06 9.17 4.42
C ARG A 112 7.46 8.51 5.67
N GLU A 113 6.63 7.49 5.50
CA GLU A 113 6.02 6.74 6.60
C GLU A 113 7.05 6.04 7.46
N ASP A 114 8.03 5.37 6.85
CA ASP A 114 9.10 4.72 7.59
C ASP A 114 9.90 5.71 8.44
N ARG A 115 10.18 6.90 7.90
CA ARG A 115 10.97 7.93 8.59
C ARG A 115 10.21 8.62 9.71
N LEU A 116 8.89 8.72 9.60
CA LEU A 116 8.05 9.49 10.51
C LEU A 116 7.16 8.57 11.35
N LEU A 117 6.19 7.92 10.70
CA LEU A 117 5.12 7.17 11.33
C LEU A 117 5.64 5.89 11.99
N TYR A 118 6.38 5.05 11.28
CA TYR A 118 6.71 3.70 11.78
C TYR A 118 7.70 3.72 12.93
N ARG A 119 8.69 4.61 12.87
CA ARG A 119 9.66 4.82 13.97
C ARG A 119 8.99 5.31 15.25
N TRP A 120 7.95 6.12 15.10
CA TRP A 120 7.16 6.58 16.24
C TRP A 120 6.23 5.46 16.74
N ALA A 121 5.51 4.79 15.84
CA ALA A 121 4.56 3.74 16.17
C ALA A 121 5.21 2.54 16.86
N GLU A 122 6.44 2.18 16.49
CA GLU A 122 7.21 1.11 17.15
C GLU A 122 7.42 1.36 18.65
N ARG A 123 7.38 2.62 19.10
CA ARG A 123 7.55 3.01 20.51
C ARG A 123 6.23 3.15 21.25
N GLU A 124 5.19 3.61 20.55
CA GLU A 124 3.93 4.04 21.16
C GLU A 124 2.80 3.00 21.03
N VAL A 125 2.84 2.14 20.01
CA VAL A 125 1.80 1.12 19.78
C VAL A 125 2.17 -0.14 20.55
N GLY A 126 1.35 -0.46 21.56
CA GLY A 126 1.51 -1.68 22.35
C GLY A 126 1.24 -2.97 21.55
N GLU A 127 1.75 -4.10 22.05
CA GLU A 127 1.69 -5.42 21.40
C GLU A 127 0.30 -5.81 20.87
N PRO A 128 -0.83 -5.60 21.57
CA PRO A 128 -2.15 -5.96 21.05
C PRO A 128 -2.52 -5.23 19.75
N GLY A 129 -2.09 -3.98 19.60
CA GLY A 129 -2.30 -3.21 18.37
C GLY A 129 -1.43 -3.72 17.22
N GLN A 130 -0.18 -4.11 17.53
CA GLN A 130 0.73 -4.68 16.55
C GLN A 130 0.21 -6.03 16.02
N GLU A 131 -0.30 -6.89 16.90
CA GLU A 131 -0.88 -8.17 16.52
C GLU A 131 -2.16 -8.04 15.69
N ALA A 132 -3.03 -7.07 16.02
CA ALA A 132 -4.23 -6.81 15.25
C ALA A 132 -3.90 -6.40 13.80
N MET A 133 -2.94 -5.50 13.64
CA MET A 133 -2.47 -5.07 12.32
C MET A 133 -1.76 -6.19 11.57
N ALA A 134 -0.95 -7.01 12.24
CA ALA A 134 -0.30 -8.16 11.64
C ALA A 134 -1.33 -9.16 11.06
N ARG A 135 -2.42 -9.41 11.79
CA ARG A 135 -3.52 -10.25 11.29
C ARG A 135 -4.17 -9.65 10.06
N GLU A 136 -4.56 -8.38 10.12
CA GLU A 136 -5.23 -7.70 9.00
C GLU A 136 -4.37 -7.73 7.72
N LEU A 137 -3.08 -7.38 7.83
CA LEU A 137 -2.16 -7.40 6.67
C LEU A 137 -1.85 -8.83 6.16
N THR A 138 -1.88 -9.84 7.02
CA THR A 138 -1.61 -11.24 6.62
C THR A 138 -2.85 -11.87 5.97
N GLU A 139 -4.03 -11.63 6.53
CA GLU A 139 -5.30 -12.16 6.02
C GLU A 139 -5.59 -11.66 4.59
N ASP A 140 -5.24 -10.41 4.28
CA ASP A 140 -5.37 -9.88 2.92
C ASP A 140 -4.25 -10.34 1.97
N ALA A 141 -3.05 -10.59 2.49
CA ALA A 141 -1.98 -11.21 1.71
C ALA A 141 -2.36 -12.63 1.26
N ASP A 142 -2.97 -13.42 2.14
CA ASP A 142 -3.41 -14.79 1.84
C ASP A 142 -4.59 -14.80 0.86
N GLN A 143 -5.58 -13.91 1.03
CA GLN A 143 -6.71 -13.78 0.09
C GLN A 143 -6.25 -13.31 -1.30
N SER A 144 -5.17 -12.52 -1.37
CA SER A 144 -4.54 -12.11 -2.63
C SER A 144 -3.72 -13.22 -3.31
N THR A 145 -3.53 -14.38 -2.68
CA THR A 145 -2.87 -15.55 -3.30
C THR A 145 -3.85 -16.66 -3.71
N GLY A 146 -5.12 -16.55 -3.28
CA GLY A 146 -6.16 -17.52 -3.55
C GLY A 146 -7.10 -17.08 -4.67
N THR A 147 -6.67 -17.22 -5.92
CA THR A 147 -7.60 -17.35 -7.05
C THR A 147 -7.03 -18.38 -8.00
N SER A 148 -7.52 -19.62 -7.85
CA SER A 148 -7.38 -20.71 -8.82
C SER A 148 -8.57 -20.75 -9.76
#